data_AF-A0A3M2R8X8-F1
#
_entry.id   AF-A0A3M2R8X8-F1
#
_cell.length_a   1.000
_cell.length_b   1.000
_cell.length_c   1.000
_cell.angle_alpha   90.00
_cell.angle_beta   90.00
_cell.angle_gamma   90.00
#
_symmetry.space_group_name_H-M   'P 1'
#
loop_
_entity.id
_entity.type
_entity.pdbx_description
1 polymer ?
#
loop_
_entity_poly.entity_id
_entity_poly.type
_entity_poly.pdbx_seq_one_letter_code
_entity_poly.pdbx_strand_id
1 'polypeptide(L)'
;TGKFNWIQYANDEPAIFIAPDGFGDGKPILTLWQWTHNAQGIPKDPSFRNCVQKALTKPGCGNYQFTFTDYYTLTCTWNEKNETLAVNMKQGTSREQETGVLNLSAKVVRESRHSHSFDPLPTPGKKEEVEVHLPQAQPSLRRLLNPLPFPSNLLDTLEHTAAFLDQAGYLARYAQDRFAALDADYHVQVHLVEALEKENINLKDQIKKLTDDLLNSNAKANELQRQLDAAKADAKKKEDELRKKIEELENENVKDDKLLAELRKERDDLLAKIAQLEKDLAALQVENKTLLSQIAILQATVRDLETQKLTLQNALKVQKDLNDDLEKKNAELTSKNETLTKEKASLQVQLADTQSELAKTQEVLKKTRLDLEGANKLLKIAESKLGEKDKDLAKFRKLWLDDEEKIDKLKERLIENDIKFDDIE
;
A
#
# COMPACT_ATOMS: atom_id res chain seq x y z
N THR A 1 -53.45 -17.59 8.19
CA THR A 1 -52.26 -18.16 7.53
C THR A 1 -52.52 -18.31 6.05
N GLY A 2 -51.50 -18.50 5.23
CA GLY A 2 -51.68 -18.62 3.79
C GLY A 2 -50.37 -18.61 3.03
N LYS A 3 -50.45 -18.34 1.73
CA LYS A 3 -49.31 -18.30 0.80
C LYS A 3 -48.78 -16.88 0.66
N PHE A 4 -47.47 -16.76 0.57
CA PHE A 4 -46.74 -15.51 0.53
C PHE A 4 -45.79 -15.49 -0.66
N ASN A 5 -45.92 -14.43 -1.45
CA ASN A 5 -45.14 -14.17 -2.65
C ASN A 5 -44.48 -12.81 -2.52
N TRP A 6 -43.20 -12.74 -2.86
CA TRP A 6 -42.46 -11.49 -2.89
C TRP A 6 -41.35 -11.54 -3.92
N ILE A 7 -41.60 -10.88 -5.06
CA ILE A 7 -40.66 -10.72 -6.17
C ILE A 7 -40.00 -12.06 -6.50
N GLN A 8 -38.70 -12.20 -6.23
CA GLN A 8 -37.89 -13.38 -6.48
C GLN A 8 -37.44 -14.08 -5.19
N TYR A 9 -37.78 -13.51 -4.02
CA TYR A 9 -37.31 -13.96 -2.72
C TYR A 9 -38.27 -14.93 -2.04
N ALA A 10 -39.58 -14.83 -2.32
CA ALA A 10 -40.60 -15.78 -1.87
C ALA A 10 -41.53 -16.12 -3.02
N ASN A 11 -41.73 -17.42 -3.27
CA ASN A 11 -42.67 -17.96 -4.24
C ASN A 11 -43.46 -19.10 -3.58
N ASP A 12 -44.76 -18.88 -3.39
CA ASP A 12 -45.71 -19.80 -2.76
C ASP A 12 -45.31 -20.31 -1.36
N GLU A 13 -44.65 -19.46 -0.57
CA GLU A 13 -44.13 -19.82 0.76
C GLU A 13 -45.20 -19.66 1.86
N PRO A 14 -45.11 -20.41 2.98
CA PRO A 14 -46.06 -20.28 4.08
C PRO A 14 -45.88 -18.95 4.85
N ALA A 15 -47.00 -18.34 5.25
CA ALA A 15 -47.03 -17.19 6.13
C ALA A 15 -48.12 -17.28 7.21
N ILE A 16 -47.79 -16.75 8.39
CA ILE A 16 -48.59 -16.75 9.61
C ILE A 16 -48.57 -15.33 10.18
N PHE A 17 -49.77 -14.78 10.39
CA PHE A 17 -49.97 -13.47 11.00
C PHE A 17 -50.84 -13.68 12.24
N ILE A 18 -50.36 -13.18 13.38
CA ILE A 18 -51.00 -13.32 14.68
C ILE A 18 -51.31 -11.91 15.18
N ALA A 19 -52.60 -11.60 15.27
CA ALA A 19 -53.10 -10.32 15.77
C ALA A 19 -54.00 -10.55 17.00
N PRO A 20 -54.03 -9.60 17.95
CA PRO A 20 -54.92 -9.63 19.10
C PRO A 20 -56.38 -9.40 18.68
N ASP A 21 -57.31 -9.73 19.58
CA ASP A 21 -58.72 -9.46 19.37
C ASP A 21 -59.00 -7.95 19.36
N GLY A 22 -59.72 -7.52 18.32
CA GLY A 22 -59.84 -6.13 17.88
C GLY A 22 -58.53 -5.58 17.30
N PHE A 23 -58.58 -4.97 16.12
CA PHE A 23 -57.44 -4.25 15.57
C PHE A 23 -57.38 -2.78 16.06
N GLY A 24 -56.21 -2.13 16.00
CA GLY A 24 -56.11 -0.74 16.44
C GLY A 24 -54.68 -0.21 16.54
N ASP A 25 -54.56 1.12 16.62
CA ASP A 25 -53.28 1.81 16.85
C ASP A 25 -52.59 1.29 18.12
N GLY A 26 -51.30 0.99 18.01
CA GLY A 26 -50.46 0.53 19.12
C GLY A 26 -50.67 -0.93 19.51
N LYS A 27 -51.59 -1.66 18.88
CA LYS A 27 -51.79 -3.08 19.16
C LYS A 27 -50.63 -3.92 18.59
N PRO A 28 -50.16 -4.95 19.29
CA PRO A 28 -49.09 -5.80 18.79
C PRO A 28 -49.53 -6.60 17.57
N ILE A 29 -48.58 -6.95 16.72
CA ILE A 29 -48.75 -7.96 15.66
C ILE A 29 -47.48 -8.76 15.51
N LEU A 30 -47.62 -10.08 15.42
CA LEU A 30 -46.54 -11.00 15.12
C LEU A 30 -46.74 -11.56 13.73
N THR A 31 -45.68 -11.53 12.92
CA THR A 31 -45.73 -12.08 11.57
C THR A 31 -44.53 -12.97 11.34
N LEU A 32 -44.77 -14.10 10.69
CA LEU A 32 -43.78 -15.08 10.32
C LEU A 32 -44.05 -15.52 8.89
N TRP A 33 -43.04 -15.49 8.04
CA TRP A 33 -43.10 -16.11 6.72
C TRP A 33 -41.77 -16.75 6.38
N GLN A 34 -41.74 -17.61 5.37
CA GLN A 34 -40.53 -18.26 4.91
C GLN A 34 -40.08 -17.63 3.58
N TRP A 35 -38.76 -17.49 3.39
CA TRP A 35 -38.19 -17.14 2.09
C TRP A 35 -37.97 -18.39 1.25
N THR A 36 -38.12 -18.30 -0.06
CA THR A 36 -37.61 -19.34 -0.97
C THR A 36 -36.10 -19.28 -0.98
N HIS A 37 -35.55 -18.07 -1.17
CA HIS A 37 -34.13 -17.73 -0.99
C HIS A 37 -34.04 -16.31 -0.41
N ASN A 38 -33.26 -16.11 0.65
CA ASN A 38 -33.04 -14.78 1.20
C ASN A 38 -32.02 -13.97 0.35
N ALA A 39 -31.73 -12.72 0.75
CA ALA A 39 -30.81 -11.85 0.01
C ALA A 39 -29.36 -12.39 -0.06
N GLN A 40 -28.99 -13.30 0.83
CA GLN A 40 -27.71 -13.99 0.91
C GLN A 40 -27.72 -15.34 0.15
N GLY A 41 -28.84 -15.70 -0.49
CA GLY A 41 -29.00 -16.95 -1.22
C GLY A 41 -29.27 -18.18 -0.34
N ILE A 42 -29.53 -18.00 0.96
CA ILE A 42 -29.86 -19.10 1.87
C ILE A 42 -31.31 -19.55 1.59
N PRO A 43 -31.54 -20.84 1.28
CA PRO A 43 -32.88 -21.34 1.01
C PRO A 43 -33.68 -21.54 2.30
N LYS A 44 -35.01 -21.36 2.21
CA LYS A 44 -35.97 -21.67 3.28
C LYS A 44 -35.73 -20.96 4.63
N ASP A 45 -35.11 -19.79 4.58
CA ASP A 45 -34.82 -18.98 5.76
C ASP A 45 -36.11 -18.34 6.34
N PRO A 46 -36.42 -18.51 7.64
CA PRO A 46 -37.60 -17.91 8.25
C PRO A 46 -37.42 -16.42 8.52
N SER A 47 -38.49 -15.65 8.31
CA SER A 47 -38.56 -14.22 8.57
C SER A 47 -39.63 -13.92 9.61
N PHE A 48 -39.20 -13.44 10.77
CA PHE A 48 -40.08 -13.09 11.89
C PHE A 48 -40.08 -11.59 12.14
N ARG A 49 -41.25 -10.99 12.44
CA ARG A 49 -41.38 -9.59 12.87
C ARG A 49 -42.34 -9.48 14.04
N ASN A 50 -41.95 -8.65 15.00
CA ASN A 50 -42.74 -8.23 16.15
C ASN A 50 -42.89 -6.71 16.10
N CYS A 51 -44.08 -6.24 15.72
CA CYS A 51 -44.33 -4.82 15.47
C CYS A 51 -45.62 -4.36 16.15
N VAL A 52 -45.86 -3.06 16.08
CA VAL A 52 -47.14 -2.44 16.48
C VAL A 52 -47.91 -1.98 15.25
N GLN A 53 -49.23 -2.14 15.32
CA GLN A 53 -50.16 -1.71 14.29
C GLN A 53 -50.33 -0.18 14.31
N LYS A 54 -50.41 0.40 13.12
CA LYS A 54 -50.84 1.78 12.87
C LYS A 54 -52.08 1.74 11.99
N ALA A 55 -53.23 2.06 12.57
CA ALA A 55 -54.53 2.09 11.93
C ALA A 55 -54.53 3.12 10.78
N LEU A 56 -54.99 2.69 9.61
CA LEU A 56 -55.26 3.57 8.47
C LEU A 56 -56.75 3.91 8.36
N THR A 57 -57.62 2.99 8.80
CA THR A 57 -59.07 3.19 8.83
C THR A 57 -59.66 2.86 10.20
N LYS A 58 -60.79 3.48 10.54
CA LYS A 58 -61.48 3.23 11.82
C LYS A 58 -62.14 1.83 11.80
N PRO A 59 -62.14 1.10 12.93
CA PRO A 59 -62.92 -0.13 13.09
C PRO A 59 -64.42 0.11 12.78
N GLY A 60 -65.07 -0.82 12.06
CA GLY A 60 -66.52 -0.79 11.81
C GLY A 60 -66.98 -0.39 10.40
N CYS A 61 -66.08 -0.12 9.45
CA CYS A 61 -66.41 0.17 8.04
C CYS A 61 -66.09 -0.99 7.08
N GLY A 62 -66.46 -2.23 7.45
CA GLY A 62 -66.41 -3.43 6.60
C GLY A 62 -65.00 -4.01 6.36
N ASN A 63 -64.05 -3.19 5.92
CA ASN A 63 -62.65 -3.56 5.75
C ASN A 63 -61.80 -2.72 6.69
N TYR A 64 -61.12 -3.38 7.63
CA TYR A 64 -60.19 -2.71 8.53
C TYR A 64 -58.78 -2.72 7.94
N GLN A 65 -58.14 -1.55 7.89
CA GLN A 65 -56.81 -1.41 7.29
C GLN A 65 -55.82 -0.89 8.32
N PHE A 66 -54.68 -1.54 8.40
CA PHE A 66 -53.56 -1.14 9.25
C PHE A 66 -52.23 -1.36 8.56
N THR A 67 -51.23 -0.65 9.04
CA THR A 67 -49.85 -0.78 8.60
C THR A 67 -48.95 -1.10 9.77
N PHE A 68 -47.85 -1.79 9.50
CA PHE A 68 -46.73 -1.85 10.41
C PHE A 68 -45.45 -1.79 9.58
N THR A 69 -44.41 -1.20 10.15
CA THR A 69 -43.13 -1.00 9.46
C THR A 69 -42.01 -1.54 10.31
N ASP A 70 -41.15 -2.30 9.66
CA ASP A 70 -39.81 -2.65 10.11
C ASP A 70 -38.85 -2.40 8.92
N TYR A 71 -38.14 -3.40 8.43
CA TYR A 71 -37.40 -3.31 7.16
C TYR A 71 -38.32 -3.16 5.94
N TYR A 72 -39.49 -3.81 6.01
CA TYR A 72 -40.58 -3.66 5.04
C TYR A 72 -41.75 -2.94 5.69
N THR A 73 -42.47 -2.14 4.92
CA THR A 73 -43.79 -1.64 5.33
C THR A 73 -44.84 -2.56 4.75
N LEU A 74 -45.65 -3.15 5.62
CA LEU A 74 -46.77 -4.00 5.23
C LEU A 74 -48.07 -3.25 5.46
N THR A 75 -48.92 -3.24 4.44
CA THR A 75 -50.29 -2.75 4.52
C THR A 75 -51.22 -3.95 4.51
N CYS A 76 -51.95 -4.11 5.60
CA CYS A 76 -52.85 -5.23 5.81
C CYS A 76 -54.29 -4.75 5.76
N THR A 77 -55.11 -5.42 4.96
CA THR A 77 -56.55 -5.17 4.86
C THR A 77 -57.31 -6.41 5.32
N TRP A 78 -57.93 -6.31 6.48
CA TRP A 78 -58.80 -7.34 7.04
C TRP A 78 -60.21 -7.16 6.53
N ASN A 79 -60.75 -8.22 5.92
CA ASN A 79 -62.14 -8.28 5.48
C ASN A 79 -62.93 -9.17 6.44
N GLU A 80 -63.82 -8.57 7.22
CA GLU A 80 -64.63 -9.28 8.23
C GLU A 80 -65.61 -10.28 7.61
N LYS A 81 -66.09 -10.05 6.38
CA LYS A 81 -67.08 -10.93 5.72
C LYS A 81 -66.47 -12.24 5.24
N ASN A 82 -65.24 -12.18 4.75
CA ASN A 82 -64.55 -13.32 4.15
C ASN A 82 -63.55 -13.96 5.13
N GLU A 83 -63.32 -13.35 6.30
CA GLU A 83 -62.29 -13.74 7.26
C GLU A 83 -60.89 -13.85 6.64
N THR A 84 -60.61 -12.96 5.68
CA THR A 84 -59.35 -12.91 4.92
C THR A 84 -58.55 -11.66 5.24
N LEU A 85 -57.24 -11.81 5.34
CA LEU A 85 -56.27 -10.73 5.42
C LEU A 85 -55.52 -10.61 4.10
N ALA A 86 -55.76 -9.53 3.35
CA ALA A 86 -54.95 -9.18 2.19
C ALA A 86 -53.71 -8.42 2.66
N VAL A 87 -52.53 -8.81 2.18
CA VAL A 87 -51.26 -8.23 2.58
C VAL A 87 -50.56 -7.66 1.36
N ASN A 88 -50.19 -6.39 1.46
CA ASN A 88 -49.34 -5.72 0.49
C ASN A 88 -48.03 -5.32 1.19
N MET A 89 -46.91 -5.42 0.48
CA MET A 89 -45.60 -5.10 1.01
C MET A 89 -44.88 -4.09 0.13
N LYS A 90 -44.11 -3.20 0.76
CA LYS A 90 -43.19 -2.28 0.10
C LYS A 90 -41.85 -2.22 0.84
N GLN A 91 -40.79 -2.00 0.08
CA GLN A 91 -39.45 -1.76 0.59
C GLN A 91 -39.09 -0.29 0.34
N GLY A 92 -38.96 0.50 1.41
CA GLY A 92 -38.65 1.94 1.31
C GLY A 92 -39.67 2.71 0.45
N THR A 93 -39.19 3.39 -0.59
CA THR A 93 -39.99 4.17 -1.55
C THR A 93 -40.50 3.36 -2.75
N SER A 94 -40.27 2.04 -2.76
CA SER A 94 -40.70 1.17 -3.86
C SER A 94 -42.22 1.09 -3.97
N ARG A 95 -42.72 0.75 -5.16
CA ARG A 95 -44.15 0.47 -5.36
C ARG A 95 -44.59 -0.68 -4.47
N GLU A 96 -45.75 -0.51 -3.88
CA GLU A 96 -46.42 -1.54 -3.09
C GLU A 96 -46.87 -2.69 -4.00
N GLN A 97 -46.55 -3.93 -3.62
CA GLN A 97 -46.95 -5.14 -4.34
C GLN A 97 -47.75 -6.04 -3.43
N GLU A 98 -48.73 -6.72 -4.00
CA GLU A 98 -49.54 -7.72 -3.31
C GLU A 98 -48.70 -8.96 -3.02
N THR A 99 -48.65 -9.37 -1.74
CA THR A 99 -47.89 -10.54 -1.32
C THR A 99 -48.75 -11.78 -1.15
N GLY A 100 -50.05 -11.61 -0.97
CA GLY A 100 -51.03 -12.68 -0.93
C GLY A 100 -52.19 -12.42 0.01
N VAL A 101 -53.15 -13.36 -0.03
CA VAL A 101 -54.33 -13.36 0.83
C VAL A 101 -54.21 -14.52 1.82
N LEU A 102 -54.36 -14.20 3.12
CA LEU A 102 -54.26 -15.15 4.22
C LEU A 102 -55.66 -15.40 4.79
N ASN A 103 -55.98 -16.66 5.07
CA ASN A 103 -57.26 -17.06 5.67
C ASN A 103 -57.13 -17.16 7.20
N LEU A 104 -58.20 -16.86 7.93
CA LEU A 104 -58.26 -17.08 9.37
C LEU A 104 -58.16 -18.59 9.68
N SER A 105 -57.15 -18.99 10.45
CA SER A 105 -56.94 -20.41 10.77
C SER A 105 -57.45 -20.79 12.15
N ALA A 106 -57.44 -19.86 13.10
CA ALA A 106 -57.96 -20.05 14.44
C ALA A 106 -58.31 -18.70 15.03
N LYS A 107 -59.49 -18.60 15.65
CA LYS A 107 -59.86 -17.47 16.50
C LYS A 107 -59.77 -17.93 17.95
N VAL A 108 -58.70 -17.54 18.63
CA VAL A 108 -58.55 -17.83 20.07
C VAL A 108 -59.40 -16.83 20.83
N VAL A 109 -60.69 -17.13 20.93
CA VAL A 109 -61.57 -16.44 21.87
C VAL A 109 -61.18 -16.95 23.24
N ARG A 110 -60.68 -16.06 24.11
CA ARG A 110 -60.79 -16.33 25.54
C ARG A 110 -62.29 -16.34 25.80
N GLU A 111 -62.91 -17.51 25.81
CA GLU A 111 -64.20 -17.65 26.47
C GLU A 111 -64.00 -16.97 27.82
N SER A 112 -64.83 -15.98 28.13
CA SER A 112 -64.99 -15.49 29.49
C SER A 112 -65.60 -16.61 30.34
N ARG A 113 -64.95 -17.78 30.41
CA ARG A 113 -64.95 -18.62 31.59
C ARG A 113 -64.10 -17.89 32.61
N HIS A 114 -64.67 -16.82 33.13
CA HIS A 114 -64.48 -16.50 34.52
C HIS A 114 -65.12 -17.63 35.32
N SER A 115 -64.43 -18.78 35.42
CA SER A 115 -64.69 -19.77 36.48
C SER A 115 -64.22 -19.25 37.85
N HIS A 116 -63.91 -17.95 37.93
CA HIS A 116 -63.57 -17.21 39.13
C HIS A 116 -64.38 -15.90 39.21
N SER A 117 -65.62 -15.87 38.69
CA SER A 117 -66.60 -14.94 39.27
C SER A 117 -66.90 -15.45 40.66
N PHE A 118 -66.49 -14.70 41.68
CA PHE A 118 -66.93 -14.89 43.05
C PHE A 118 -68.35 -14.31 43.18
N ASP A 119 -69.27 -14.76 42.33
CA ASP A 119 -70.68 -14.61 42.64
C ASP A 119 -70.98 -15.66 43.70
N PRO A 120 -71.40 -15.27 44.91
CA PRO A 120 -71.84 -16.23 45.89
C PRO A 120 -72.96 -17.06 45.26
N LEU A 121 -72.90 -18.38 45.43
CA LEU A 121 -74.01 -19.26 45.11
C LEU A 121 -75.31 -18.61 45.63
N PRO A 122 -76.40 -18.57 44.85
CA PRO A 122 -77.68 -18.16 45.40
C PRO A 122 -77.91 -19.00 46.64
N THR A 123 -78.05 -18.32 47.77
CA THR A 123 -78.35 -18.90 49.08
C THR A 123 -79.40 -19.97 48.87
N PRO A 124 -79.27 -21.19 49.43
CA PRO A 124 -80.34 -22.18 49.36
C PRO A 124 -81.62 -21.45 49.75
N GLY A 125 -82.58 -21.43 48.82
CA GLY A 125 -83.86 -20.76 49.06
C GLY A 125 -84.36 -21.18 50.44
N LYS A 126 -84.93 -20.22 51.19
CA LYS A 126 -85.62 -20.50 52.45
C LYS A 126 -86.32 -21.84 52.31
N LYS A 127 -85.98 -22.80 53.17
CA LYS A 127 -86.81 -23.99 53.34
C LYS A 127 -88.23 -23.46 53.49
N GLU A 128 -89.10 -23.74 52.51
CA GLU A 128 -90.52 -23.50 52.71
C GLU A 128 -90.87 -24.30 53.97
N GLU A 129 -91.24 -23.57 55.01
CA GLU A 129 -91.86 -24.16 56.18
C GLU A 129 -93.16 -24.79 55.67
N VAL A 130 -93.12 -26.09 55.40
CA VAL A 130 -94.34 -26.87 55.24
C VAL A 130 -95.10 -26.68 56.55
N GLU A 131 -96.26 -26.02 56.49
CA GLU A 131 -97.17 -25.90 57.63
C GLU A 131 -97.60 -27.31 58.06
N VAL A 132 -96.88 -27.86 59.04
CA VAL A 132 -97.24 -29.13 59.66
C VAL A 132 -98.44 -28.86 60.56
N HIS A 133 -99.63 -29.10 60.03
CA HIS A 133 -100.84 -29.08 60.82
C HIS A 133 -100.84 -30.32 61.74
N LEU A 134 -101.02 -30.11 63.05
CA LEU A 134 -101.40 -31.20 63.94
C LEU A 134 -102.65 -31.87 63.37
N PRO A 135 -102.74 -33.22 63.33
CA PRO A 135 -103.92 -33.90 62.83
C PRO A 135 -105.13 -33.38 63.60
N GLN A 136 -106.04 -32.69 62.91
CA GLN A 136 -107.31 -32.31 63.52
C GLN A 136 -107.97 -33.60 64.00
N ALA A 137 -108.49 -33.59 65.23
CA ALA A 137 -109.32 -34.66 65.76
C ALA A 137 -110.69 -34.65 65.05
N GLN A 138 -110.67 -34.87 63.74
CA GLN A 138 -111.86 -35.30 63.04
C GLN A 138 -112.10 -36.75 63.50
N PRO A 139 -113.30 -37.08 64.00
CA PRO A 139 -113.60 -38.47 64.31
C PRO A 139 -113.34 -39.28 63.04
N SER A 140 -112.37 -40.20 63.11
CA SER A 140 -111.88 -40.98 61.97
C SER A 140 -112.94 -41.89 61.36
N LEU A 141 -114.14 -41.94 61.95
CA LEU A 141 -115.30 -42.69 61.52
C LEU A 141 -116.55 -41.83 61.67
N ARG A 142 -117.41 -41.80 60.63
CA ARG A 142 -118.75 -41.20 60.73
C ARG A 142 -119.49 -41.89 61.88
N ARG A 143 -120.02 -41.12 62.84
CA ARG A 143 -120.97 -41.66 63.83
C ARG A 143 -122.20 -42.18 63.07
N LEU A 144 -122.41 -43.50 63.08
CA LEU A 144 -123.63 -44.11 62.59
C LEU A 144 -124.77 -43.65 63.51
N LEU A 145 -125.59 -42.71 63.03
CA LEU A 145 -126.79 -42.20 63.74
C LEU A 145 -128.00 -43.13 63.60
N ASN A 146 -127.93 -44.08 62.66
CA ASN A 146 -128.94 -45.10 62.49
C ASN A 146 -128.56 -46.32 63.34
N PRO A 147 -129.53 -47.01 63.98
CA PRO A 147 -129.26 -48.27 64.66
C PRO A 147 -128.55 -49.20 63.67
N LEU A 148 -127.45 -49.81 64.12
CA LEU A 148 -126.77 -50.87 63.37
C LEU A 148 -127.84 -51.86 62.90
N PRO A 149 -127.84 -52.28 61.62
CA PRO A 149 -128.83 -53.20 61.08
C PRO A 149 -128.62 -54.56 61.73
N PHE A 150 -129.14 -54.72 62.94
CA PHE A 150 -129.15 -55.99 63.62
C PHE A 150 -130.21 -56.84 62.93
N PRO A 151 -129.82 -58.00 62.40
CA PRO A 151 -130.73 -58.87 61.68
C PRO A 151 -131.87 -59.32 62.59
N SER A 152 -133.10 -59.16 62.13
CA SER A 152 -134.30 -59.44 62.93
C SER A 152 -134.74 -60.92 62.83
N ASN A 153 -134.23 -61.64 61.83
CA ASN A 153 -134.48 -63.05 61.58
C ASN A 153 -133.15 -63.80 61.27
N LEU A 154 -133.19 -65.13 61.29
CA LEU A 154 -132.00 -65.98 61.08
C LEU A 154 -131.39 -65.82 59.68
N LEU A 155 -132.22 -65.55 58.66
CA LEU A 155 -131.79 -65.42 57.27
C LEU A 155 -131.00 -64.11 57.06
N ASP A 156 -131.50 -62.98 57.58
CA ASP A 156 -130.81 -61.68 57.60
C ASP A 156 -129.47 -61.78 58.33
N THR A 157 -129.40 -62.62 59.38
CA THR A 157 -128.17 -62.84 60.15
C THR A 157 -127.14 -63.56 59.32
N LEU A 158 -127.57 -64.55 58.53
CA LEU A 158 -126.71 -65.28 57.61
C LEU A 158 -126.23 -64.37 56.46
N GLU A 159 -127.10 -63.51 55.92
CA GLU A 159 -126.74 -62.57 54.85
C GLU A 159 -125.77 -61.48 55.34
N HIS A 160 -126.01 -60.90 56.52
CA HIS A 160 -125.10 -59.91 57.10
C HIS A 160 -123.75 -60.53 57.52
N THR A 161 -123.76 -61.75 58.07
CA THR A 161 -122.49 -62.44 58.39
C THR A 161 -121.73 -62.82 57.11
N ALA A 162 -122.41 -63.23 56.04
CA ALA A 162 -121.78 -63.44 54.73
C ALA A 162 -121.17 -62.15 54.17
N ALA A 163 -121.92 -61.04 54.17
CA ALA A 163 -121.41 -59.74 53.71
C ALA A 163 -120.23 -59.22 54.55
N PHE A 164 -120.28 -59.41 55.87
CA PHE A 164 -119.15 -59.06 56.76
C PHE A 164 -117.93 -59.94 56.48
N LEU A 165 -118.12 -61.26 56.27
CA LEU A 165 -117.05 -62.18 55.91
C LEU A 165 -116.43 -61.82 54.55
N ASP A 166 -117.25 -61.45 53.56
CA ASP A 166 -116.77 -61.00 52.25
C ASP A 166 -115.99 -59.68 52.35
N GLN A 167 -116.49 -58.71 53.13
CA GLN A 167 -115.80 -57.44 53.35
C GLN A 167 -114.48 -57.64 54.12
N ALA A 168 -114.48 -58.49 55.15
CA ALA A 168 -113.27 -58.85 55.90
C ALA A 168 -112.26 -59.58 55.00
N GLY A 169 -112.73 -60.49 54.14
CA GLY A 169 -111.91 -61.17 53.14
C GLY A 169 -111.30 -60.21 52.12
N TYR A 170 -112.08 -59.25 51.61
CA TYR A 170 -111.60 -58.20 50.72
C TYR A 170 -110.53 -57.33 51.38
N LEU A 171 -110.77 -56.88 52.62
CA LEU A 171 -109.81 -56.06 53.36
C LEU A 171 -108.52 -56.83 53.68
N ALA A 172 -108.63 -58.10 54.04
CA ALA A 172 -107.47 -58.98 54.25
C ALA A 172 -106.65 -59.13 52.97
N ARG A 173 -107.31 -59.35 51.82
CA ARG A 173 -106.65 -59.45 50.52
C ARG A 173 -106.02 -58.13 50.09
N TYR A 174 -106.73 -57.01 50.24
CA TYR A 174 -106.19 -55.68 49.97
C TYR A 174 -104.96 -55.35 50.84
N ALA A 175 -104.99 -55.71 52.13
CA ALA A 175 -103.84 -55.53 53.01
C ALA A 175 -102.66 -56.41 52.60
N GLN A 176 -102.90 -57.66 52.20
CA GLN A 176 -101.88 -58.57 51.70
C GLN A 176 -101.24 -58.04 50.39
N ASP A 177 -102.05 -57.61 49.43
CA ASP A 177 -101.58 -57.06 48.15
C ASP A 177 -100.76 -55.79 48.37
N ARG A 178 -101.22 -54.89 49.28
CA ARG A 178 -100.49 -53.68 49.63
C ARG A 178 -99.17 -53.97 50.36
N PHE A 179 -99.15 -54.96 51.24
CA PHE A 179 -97.93 -55.40 51.92
C PHE A 179 -96.93 -55.96 50.90
N ALA A 180 -97.37 -56.83 49.99
CA ALA A 180 -96.52 -57.37 48.94
C ALA A 180 -95.95 -56.29 48.01
N ALA A 181 -96.75 -55.29 47.65
CA ALA A 181 -96.27 -54.15 46.85
C ALA A 181 -95.24 -53.30 47.61
N LEU A 182 -95.45 -53.05 48.90
CA LEU A 182 -94.52 -52.29 49.73
C LEU A 182 -93.21 -53.05 49.97
N ASP A 183 -93.28 -54.37 50.18
CA ASP A 183 -92.12 -55.25 50.34
C ASP A 183 -91.27 -55.29 49.06
N ALA A 184 -91.92 -55.40 47.90
CA ALA A 184 -91.24 -55.33 46.61
C ALA A 184 -90.55 -53.97 46.39
N ASP A 185 -91.22 -52.85 46.70
CA ASP A 185 -90.62 -51.52 46.60
C ASP A 185 -89.45 -51.33 47.59
N TYR A 186 -89.59 -51.84 48.82
CA TYR A 186 -88.53 -51.82 49.82
C TYR A 186 -87.27 -52.55 49.31
N HIS A 187 -87.42 -53.73 48.72
CA HIS A 187 -86.29 -54.48 48.15
C HIS A 187 -85.61 -53.74 46.99
N VAL A 188 -86.38 -53.07 46.12
CA VAL A 188 -85.82 -52.24 45.04
C VAL A 188 -85.03 -51.07 45.62
N GLN A 189 -85.56 -50.39 46.64
CA GLN A 189 -84.88 -49.28 47.30
C GLN A 189 -83.59 -49.72 48.00
N VAL A 190 -83.59 -50.89 48.66
CA VAL A 190 -82.39 -51.45 49.29
C VAL A 190 -81.28 -51.68 48.26
N HIS A 191 -81.60 -52.30 47.13
CA HIS A 191 -80.60 -52.50 46.06
C HIS A 191 -80.09 -51.19 45.47
N LEU A 192 -80.94 -50.17 45.35
CA LEU A 192 -80.51 -48.85 44.91
C LEU A 192 -79.54 -48.20 45.91
N VAL A 193 -79.82 -48.29 47.21
CA VAL A 193 -78.92 -47.77 48.26
C VAL A 193 -77.58 -48.49 48.22
N GLU A 194 -77.55 -49.82 48.14
CA GLU A 194 -76.33 -50.60 48.02
C GLU A 194 -75.50 -50.22 46.78
N ALA A 195 -76.17 -49.96 45.64
CA ALA A 195 -75.50 -49.51 44.42
C ALA A 195 -74.88 -48.12 44.58
N LEU A 196 -75.64 -47.18 45.15
CA LEU A 196 -75.17 -45.81 45.42
C LEU A 196 -74.01 -45.79 46.43
N GLU A 197 -74.02 -46.64 47.46
CA GLU A 197 -72.92 -46.78 48.41
C GLU A 197 -71.63 -47.24 47.73
N LYS A 198 -71.72 -48.24 46.84
CA LYS A 198 -70.57 -48.71 46.05
C LYS A 198 -70.02 -47.61 45.14
N GLU A 199 -70.89 -46.85 44.49
CA GLU A 199 -70.49 -45.71 43.67
C GLU A 199 -69.81 -44.62 44.51
N ASN A 200 -70.34 -44.32 45.70
CA ASN A 200 -69.77 -43.33 46.61
C ASN A 200 -68.36 -43.72 47.08
N ILE A 201 -68.14 -45.01 47.37
CA ILE A 201 -66.81 -45.55 47.71
C ILE A 201 -65.86 -45.37 46.51
N ASN A 202 -66.28 -45.77 45.30
CA ASN A 202 -65.46 -45.62 44.10
C ASN A 202 -65.11 -44.14 43.81
N LEU A 203 -66.08 -43.22 43.94
CA LEU A 203 -65.82 -41.79 43.77
C LEU A 203 -64.85 -41.25 44.81
N LYS A 204 -64.95 -41.67 46.08
CA LYS A 204 -63.98 -41.30 47.13
C LYS A 204 -62.57 -41.77 46.80
N ASP A 205 -62.42 -43.00 46.30
CA ASP A 205 -61.12 -43.54 45.89
C ASP A 205 -60.54 -42.78 44.69
N GLN A 206 -61.37 -42.39 43.72
CA GLN A 206 -60.95 -41.56 42.59
C GLN A 206 -60.52 -40.16 43.03
N ILE A 207 -61.29 -39.52 43.92
CA ILE A 207 -60.95 -38.21 44.49
C ILE A 207 -59.60 -38.29 45.22
N LYS A 208 -59.37 -39.34 46.01
CA LYS A 208 -58.09 -39.54 46.70
C LYS A 208 -56.93 -39.67 45.71
N LYS A 209 -57.05 -40.52 44.69
CA LYS A 209 -56.02 -40.68 43.65
C LYS A 209 -55.70 -39.36 42.94
N LEU A 210 -56.73 -38.63 42.51
CA LEU A 210 -56.55 -37.33 41.85
C LEU A 210 -55.91 -36.29 42.77
N THR A 211 -56.22 -36.33 44.07
CA THR A 211 -55.60 -35.44 45.06
C THR A 211 -54.12 -35.75 45.22
N ASP A 212 -53.76 -37.04 45.34
CA ASP A 212 -52.37 -37.47 45.46
C ASP A 212 -51.56 -37.14 44.19
N ASP A 213 -52.15 -37.34 43.01
CA ASP A 213 -51.55 -36.99 41.72
C ASP A 213 -51.32 -35.47 41.58
N LEU A 214 -52.28 -34.66 42.04
CA LEU A 214 -52.16 -33.20 42.04
C LEU A 214 -51.04 -32.74 42.96
N LEU A 215 -50.92 -33.32 44.16
CA LEU A 215 -49.83 -33.00 45.09
C LEU A 215 -48.46 -33.36 44.49
N ASN A 216 -48.34 -34.54 43.87
CA ASN A 216 -47.10 -34.97 43.21
C ASN A 216 -46.74 -34.07 42.02
N SER A 217 -47.71 -33.71 41.19
CA SER A 217 -47.50 -32.81 40.06
C SER A 217 -47.06 -31.41 40.53
N ASN A 218 -47.66 -30.91 41.61
CA ASN A 218 -47.31 -29.61 42.17
C ASN A 218 -45.89 -29.61 42.78
N ALA A 219 -45.50 -30.70 43.47
CA ALA A 219 -44.14 -30.88 43.95
C ALA A 219 -43.12 -30.87 42.80
N LYS A 220 -43.42 -31.56 41.70
CA LYS A 220 -42.57 -31.59 40.50
C LYS A 220 -42.49 -30.23 39.80
N ALA A 221 -43.60 -29.50 39.74
CA ALA A 221 -43.62 -28.14 39.18
C ALA A 221 -42.73 -27.18 40.00
N ASN A 222 -42.81 -27.25 41.32
CA ASN A 222 -41.97 -26.45 42.21
C ASN A 222 -40.48 -26.79 42.08
N GLU A 223 -40.14 -28.07 41.92
CA GLU A 223 -38.76 -28.49 41.70
C GLU A 223 -38.22 -27.98 40.35
N LEU A 224 -38.99 -28.12 39.27
CA LEU A 224 -38.62 -27.58 37.96
C LEU A 224 -38.47 -26.05 37.99
N GLN A 225 -39.32 -25.35 38.74
CA GLN A 225 -39.21 -23.91 38.91
C GLN A 225 -37.88 -23.52 39.61
N ARG A 226 -37.49 -24.24 40.66
CA ARG A 226 -36.20 -24.02 41.34
C ARG A 226 -35.02 -24.28 40.41
N GLN A 227 -35.07 -25.35 39.63
CA GLN A 227 -34.02 -25.68 38.65
C GLN A 227 -33.92 -24.60 37.57
N LEU A 228 -35.06 -24.08 37.10
CA LEU A 228 -35.09 -23.00 36.13
C LEU A 228 -34.46 -21.72 36.69
N ASP A 229 -34.79 -21.36 37.92
CA ASP A 229 -34.26 -20.15 38.56
C ASP A 229 -32.75 -20.27 38.84
N ALA A 230 -32.28 -21.46 39.27
CA ALA A 230 -30.86 -21.75 39.41
C ALA A 230 -30.11 -21.66 38.06
N ALA A 231 -30.65 -22.28 37.01
CA ALA A 231 -30.06 -22.24 35.67
C ALA A 231 -30.00 -20.81 35.12
N LYS A 232 -31.03 -19.99 35.35
CA LYS A 232 -31.02 -18.55 34.97
C LYS A 232 -29.95 -17.77 35.73
N ALA A 233 -29.79 -18.02 37.04
CA ALA A 233 -28.77 -17.36 37.84
C ALA A 233 -27.35 -17.72 37.35
N ASP A 234 -27.10 -18.99 37.06
CA ASP A 234 -25.81 -19.45 36.54
C ASP A 234 -25.53 -18.94 35.12
N ALA A 235 -26.55 -18.91 34.26
CA ALA A 235 -26.43 -18.31 32.92
C ALA A 235 -26.06 -16.82 33.01
N LYS A 236 -26.71 -16.08 33.91
CA LYS A 236 -26.41 -14.65 34.12
C LYS A 236 -24.97 -14.43 34.61
N LYS A 237 -24.49 -15.24 35.56
CA LYS A 237 -23.09 -15.17 36.02
C LYS A 237 -22.09 -15.40 34.87
N LYS A 238 -22.34 -16.41 34.04
CA LYS A 238 -21.50 -16.68 32.86
C LYS A 238 -21.56 -15.54 31.83
N GLU A 239 -22.72 -14.94 31.64
CA GLU A 239 -22.87 -13.77 30.76
C GLU A 239 -22.05 -12.58 31.28
N ASP A 240 -22.10 -12.30 32.59
CA ASP A 240 -21.33 -11.23 33.22
C ASP A 240 -19.81 -11.49 33.11
N GLU A 241 -19.37 -12.74 33.32
CA GLU A 241 -17.97 -13.15 33.14
C GLU A 241 -17.51 -12.99 31.68
N LEU A 242 -18.34 -13.39 30.71
CA LEU A 242 -18.03 -13.24 29.29
C LEU A 242 -17.98 -11.78 28.89
N ARG A 243 -18.91 -10.94 29.37
CA ARG A 243 -18.89 -9.49 29.14
C ARG A 243 -17.61 -8.86 29.64
N LYS A 244 -17.16 -9.23 30.84
CA LYS A 244 -15.90 -8.73 31.40
C LYS A 244 -14.69 -9.14 30.54
N LYS A 245 -14.63 -10.39 30.09
CA LYS A 245 -13.56 -10.87 29.20
C LYS A 245 -13.57 -10.15 27.84
N ILE A 246 -14.74 -9.88 27.29
CA ILE A 246 -14.88 -9.11 26.04
C ILE A 246 -14.31 -7.71 26.23
N GLU A 247 -14.66 -7.02 27.32
CA GLU A 247 -14.14 -5.68 27.62
C GLU A 247 -12.62 -5.67 27.84
N GLU A 248 -12.07 -6.70 28.50
CA GLU A 248 -10.62 -6.87 28.66
C GLU A 248 -9.93 -7.03 27.28
N LEU A 249 -10.45 -7.90 26.42
CA LEU A 249 -9.92 -8.13 25.07
C LEU A 249 -10.05 -6.89 24.16
N GLU A 250 -11.15 -6.15 24.25
CA GLU A 250 -11.33 -4.90 23.50
C GLU A 250 -10.28 -3.86 23.93
N ASN A 251 -10.00 -3.75 25.22
CA ASN A 251 -8.96 -2.86 25.73
C ASN A 251 -7.54 -3.28 25.32
N GLU A 252 -7.27 -4.59 25.24
CA GLU A 252 -6.00 -5.11 24.71
C GLU A 252 -5.84 -4.79 23.22
N ASN A 253 -6.88 -5.03 22.40
CA ASN A 253 -6.87 -4.68 20.98
C ASN A 253 -6.59 -3.19 20.75
N VAL A 254 -7.15 -2.29 21.56
CA VAL A 254 -6.87 -0.85 21.47
C VAL A 254 -5.40 -0.52 21.77
N LYS A 255 -4.76 -1.25 22.70
CA LYS A 255 -3.33 -1.08 22.99
C LYS A 255 -2.48 -1.60 21.83
N ASP A 256 -2.83 -2.75 21.28
CA ASP A 256 -2.14 -3.35 20.15
C ASP A 256 -2.24 -2.48 18.90
N ASP A 257 -3.41 -1.89 18.63
CA ASP A 257 -3.62 -0.94 17.53
C ASP A 257 -2.73 0.31 17.67
N LYS A 258 -2.58 0.84 18.90
CA LYS A 258 -1.67 1.96 19.18
C LYS A 258 -0.22 1.57 18.94
N LEU A 259 0.21 0.41 19.44
CA LEU A 259 1.57 -0.09 19.23
C LEU A 259 1.85 -0.32 17.74
N LEU A 260 0.90 -0.89 17.00
CA LEU A 260 1.01 -1.08 15.55
C LEU A 260 1.11 0.25 14.81
N ALA A 261 0.37 1.29 15.23
CA ALA A 261 0.46 2.62 14.65
C ALA A 261 1.85 3.25 14.89
N GLU A 262 2.39 3.12 16.11
CA GLU A 262 3.74 3.59 16.44
C GLU A 262 4.82 2.87 15.63
N LEU A 263 4.76 1.53 15.55
CA LEU A 263 5.70 0.73 14.74
C LEU A 263 5.61 1.05 13.24
N ARG A 264 4.41 1.32 12.72
CA ARG A 264 4.24 1.76 11.32
C ARG A 264 4.91 3.10 11.07
N LYS A 265 4.77 4.04 12.01
CA LYS A 265 5.42 5.35 11.92
C LYS A 265 6.94 5.21 11.94
N GLU A 266 7.49 4.42 12.86
CA GLU A 266 8.93 4.17 12.94
C GLU A 266 9.48 3.50 11.66
N ARG A 267 8.75 2.52 11.12
CA ARG A 267 9.10 1.91 9.82
C ARG A 267 9.13 2.94 8.70
N ASP A 268 8.14 3.82 8.62
CA ASP A 268 8.04 4.82 7.56
C ASP A 268 9.17 5.87 7.67
N ASP A 269 9.52 6.29 8.90
CA ASP A 269 10.67 7.15 9.17
C ASP A 269 12.00 6.48 8.77
N LEU A 270 12.17 5.18 9.07
CA LEU A 270 13.34 4.41 8.66
C LEU A 270 13.44 4.26 7.13
N LEU A 271 12.32 4.01 6.44
CA LEU A 271 12.27 3.94 4.97
C LEU A 271 12.66 5.28 4.34
N ALA A 272 12.17 6.40 4.89
CA ALA A 272 12.56 7.73 4.44
C ALA A 272 14.08 7.97 4.64
N LYS A 273 14.64 7.50 5.76
CA LYS A 273 16.07 7.60 6.02
C LYS A 273 16.91 6.76 5.06
N ILE A 274 16.46 5.54 4.75
CA ILE A 274 17.11 4.67 3.74
C ILE A 274 17.11 5.34 2.38
N ALA A 275 15.97 5.85 1.92
CA ALA A 275 15.87 6.53 0.63
C ALA A 275 16.80 7.76 0.53
N GLN A 276 16.95 8.51 1.63
CA GLN A 276 17.90 9.64 1.68
C GLN A 276 19.35 9.16 1.60
N LEU A 277 19.71 8.10 2.33
CA LEU A 277 21.06 7.53 2.28
C LEU A 277 21.41 6.96 0.90
N GLU A 278 20.46 6.34 0.21
CA GLU A 278 20.64 5.86 -1.16
C GLU A 278 20.91 7.02 -2.14
N LYS A 279 20.18 8.14 -1.98
CA LYS A 279 20.40 9.36 -2.77
C LYS A 279 21.79 9.95 -2.51
N ASP A 280 22.20 10.04 -1.25
CA ASP A 280 23.51 10.56 -0.88
C ASP A 280 24.64 9.65 -1.41
N LEU A 281 24.45 8.33 -1.34
CA LEU A 281 25.39 7.35 -1.89
C LEU A 281 25.51 7.47 -3.41
N ALA A 282 24.41 7.65 -4.12
CA ALA A 282 24.43 7.88 -5.57
C ALA A 282 25.16 9.19 -5.94
N ALA A 283 24.96 10.26 -5.18
CA ALA A 283 25.65 11.54 -5.37
C ALA A 283 27.18 11.38 -5.17
N LEU A 284 27.59 10.73 -4.08
CA LEU A 284 29.01 10.45 -3.80
C LEU A 284 29.65 9.57 -4.86
N GLN A 285 28.93 8.61 -5.43
CA GLN A 285 29.45 7.79 -6.54
C GLN A 285 29.71 8.62 -7.81
N VAL A 286 28.83 9.59 -8.12
CA VAL A 286 29.01 10.51 -9.26
C VAL A 286 30.22 11.42 -9.01
N GLU A 287 30.35 11.96 -7.80
CA GLU A 287 31.50 12.78 -7.40
C GLU A 287 32.80 12.00 -7.53
N ASN A 288 32.85 10.76 -7.03
CA ASN A 288 34.03 9.91 -7.11
C ASN A 288 34.43 9.59 -8.57
N LYS A 289 33.46 9.31 -9.46
CA LYS A 289 33.73 9.15 -10.90
C LYS A 289 34.31 10.42 -11.53
N THR A 290 33.82 11.59 -11.09
CA THR A 290 34.31 12.89 -11.56
C THR A 290 35.75 13.12 -11.12
N LEU A 291 36.05 12.87 -9.83
CA LEU A 291 37.41 12.99 -9.29
C LEU A 291 38.37 12.02 -9.96
N LEU A 292 37.97 10.76 -10.20
CA LEU A 292 38.80 9.80 -10.95
C LEU A 292 39.11 10.28 -12.37
N SER A 293 38.13 10.90 -13.04
CA SER A 293 38.34 11.48 -14.38
C SER A 293 39.32 12.66 -14.33
N GLN A 294 39.23 13.53 -13.31
CA GLN A 294 40.18 14.63 -13.10
C GLN A 294 41.59 14.11 -12.82
N ILE A 295 41.74 13.07 -11.99
CA ILE A 295 43.03 12.43 -11.72
C ILE A 295 43.65 11.90 -13.02
N ALA A 296 42.87 11.24 -13.88
CA ALA A 296 43.36 10.74 -15.16
C ALA A 296 43.86 11.87 -16.08
N ILE A 297 43.14 13.00 -16.13
CA ILE A 297 43.55 14.19 -16.89
C ILE A 297 44.86 14.77 -16.34
N LEU A 298 44.93 14.96 -15.02
CA LEU A 298 46.15 15.49 -14.38
C LEU A 298 47.36 14.57 -14.61
N GLN A 299 47.17 13.26 -14.55
CA GLN A 299 48.23 12.29 -14.87
C GLN A 299 48.70 12.40 -16.33
N ALA A 300 47.79 12.64 -17.28
CA ALA A 300 48.17 12.88 -18.67
C ALA A 300 49.00 14.17 -18.81
N THR A 301 48.57 15.26 -18.18
CA THR A 301 49.31 16.54 -18.18
C THR A 301 50.70 16.39 -17.57
N VAL A 302 50.85 15.63 -16.47
CA VAL A 302 52.16 15.37 -15.86
C VAL A 302 53.09 14.64 -16.84
N ARG A 303 52.60 13.62 -17.56
CA ARG A 303 53.40 12.91 -18.57
C ARG A 303 53.83 13.83 -19.72
N ASP A 304 52.95 14.71 -20.18
CA ASP A 304 53.29 15.68 -21.23
C ASP A 304 54.37 16.65 -20.75
N LEU A 305 54.25 17.17 -19.52
CA LEU A 305 55.25 18.04 -18.91
C LEU A 305 56.59 17.33 -18.69
N GLU A 306 56.59 16.06 -18.28
CA GLU A 306 57.81 15.24 -18.17
C GLU A 306 58.50 15.07 -19.53
N THR A 307 57.71 14.83 -20.59
CA THR A 307 58.23 14.71 -21.96
C THR A 307 58.83 16.04 -22.46
N GLN A 308 58.16 17.16 -22.17
CA GLN A 308 58.69 18.50 -22.47
C GLN A 308 59.99 18.78 -21.71
N LYS A 309 60.03 18.44 -20.41
CA LYS A 309 61.25 18.58 -19.59
C LYS A 309 62.41 17.79 -20.20
N LEU A 310 62.19 16.54 -20.60
CA LEU A 310 63.23 15.72 -21.23
C LEU A 310 63.72 16.34 -22.55
N THR A 311 62.80 16.86 -23.37
CA THR A 311 63.12 17.53 -24.63
C THR A 311 63.98 18.77 -24.40
N LEU A 312 63.60 19.62 -23.44
CA LEU A 312 64.36 20.80 -23.06
C LEU A 312 65.73 20.46 -22.48
N GLN A 313 65.84 19.40 -21.66
CA GLN A 313 67.13 18.93 -21.15
C GLN A 313 68.06 18.47 -22.28
N ASN A 314 67.54 17.75 -23.28
CA ASN A 314 68.32 17.35 -24.45
C ASN A 314 68.76 18.56 -25.29
N ALA A 315 67.86 19.52 -25.53
CA ALA A 315 68.19 20.75 -26.25
C ALA A 315 69.27 21.56 -25.51
N LEU A 316 69.17 21.67 -24.18
CA LEU A 316 70.17 22.34 -23.35
C LEU A 316 71.53 21.66 -23.43
N LYS A 317 71.56 20.32 -23.45
CA LYS A 317 72.80 19.54 -23.63
C LYS A 317 73.44 19.84 -24.98
N VAL A 318 72.68 19.77 -26.07
CA VAL A 318 73.18 20.09 -27.43
C VAL A 318 73.72 21.52 -27.48
N GLN A 319 73.01 22.48 -26.89
CA GLN A 319 73.47 23.87 -26.85
C GLN A 319 74.78 24.02 -26.07
N LYS A 320 74.94 23.28 -24.97
CA LYS A 320 76.17 23.27 -24.19
C LYS A 320 77.34 22.69 -24.98
N ASP A 321 77.14 21.55 -25.65
CA ASP A 321 78.16 20.93 -26.51
C ASP A 321 78.60 21.88 -27.64
N LEU A 322 77.64 22.58 -28.28
CA LEU A 322 77.92 23.60 -29.29
C LEU A 322 78.72 24.78 -28.73
N ASN A 323 78.39 25.23 -27.51
CA ASN A 323 79.08 26.34 -26.87
C ASN A 323 80.52 25.96 -26.53
N ASP A 324 80.76 24.75 -26.02
CA ASP A 324 82.10 24.21 -25.75
C ASP A 324 82.94 24.13 -27.05
N ASP A 325 82.34 23.74 -28.18
CA ASP A 325 83.02 23.71 -29.48
C ASP A 325 83.33 25.11 -30.01
N LEU A 326 82.42 26.07 -29.84
CA LEU A 326 82.66 27.47 -30.19
C LEU A 326 83.76 28.09 -29.32
N GLU A 327 83.80 27.79 -28.03
CA GLU A 327 84.86 28.22 -27.12
C GLU A 327 86.23 27.69 -27.56
N LYS A 328 86.33 26.39 -27.90
CA LYS A 328 87.56 25.80 -28.46
C LYS A 328 87.98 26.50 -29.75
N LYS A 329 87.05 26.72 -30.67
CA LYS A 329 87.33 27.37 -31.95
C LYS A 329 87.75 28.83 -31.78
N ASN A 330 87.14 29.55 -30.84
CA ASN A 330 87.57 30.89 -30.46
C ASN A 330 88.97 30.89 -29.85
N ALA A 331 89.32 29.92 -29.01
CA ALA A 331 90.66 29.77 -28.47
C ALA A 331 91.69 29.53 -29.60
N GLU A 332 91.40 28.62 -30.53
CA GLU A 332 92.25 28.38 -31.72
C GLU A 332 92.44 29.63 -32.57
N LEU A 333 91.36 30.35 -32.89
CA LEU A 333 91.41 31.59 -33.65
C LEU A 333 92.19 32.68 -32.89
N THR A 334 92.05 32.74 -31.57
CA THR A 334 92.81 33.68 -30.72
C THR A 334 94.31 33.37 -30.80
N SER A 335 94.71 32.11 -30.61
CA SER A 335 96.11 31.69 -30.76
C SER A 335 96.65 31.96 -32.16
N LYS A 336 95.85 31.67 -33.21
CA LYS A 336 96.24 31.95 -34.59
C LYS A 336 96.40 33.45 -34.86
N ASN A 337 95.50 34.27 -34.32
CA ASN A 337 95.64 35.72 -34.37
C ASN A 337 96.92 36.16 -33.66
N GLU A 338 97.20 35.70 -32.44
CA GLU A 338 98.45 36.01 -31.74
C GLU A 338 99.70 35.67 -32.56
N THR A 339 99.71 34.51 -33.23
CA THR A 339 100.79 34.13 -34.15
C THR A 339 100.90 35.11 -35.33
N LEU A 340 99.79 35.39 -36.01
CA LEU A 340 99.77 36.34 -37.13
C LEU A 340 100.19 37.75 -36.69
N THR A 341 99.84 38.20 -35.49
CA THR A 341 100.28 39.50 -34.96
C THR A 341 101.78 39.52 -34.71
N LYS A 342 102.36 38.41 -34.19
CA LYS A 342 103.82 38.25 -34.03
C LYS A 342 104.53 38.23 -35.39
N GLU A 343 104.01 37.50 -36.37
CA GLU A 343 104.53 37.47 -37.74
C GLU A 343 104.47 38.85 -38.38
N LYS A 344 103.33 39.55 -38.27
CA LYS A 344 103.18 40.92 -38.74
C LYS A 344 104.21 41.85 -38.11
N ALA A 345 104.40 41.78 -36.79
CA ALA A 345 105.41 42.58 -36.10
C ALA A 345 106.84 42.26 -36.59
N SER A 346 107.16 40.98 -36.79
CA SER A 346 108.45 40.55 -37.34
C SER A 346 108.68 41.05 -38.76
N LEU A 347 107.69 40.92 -39.64
CA LEU A 347 107.73 41.46 -41.01
C LEU A 347 107.87 42.97 -41.01
N GLN A 348 107.22 43.67 -40.07
CA GLN A 348 107.32 45.12 -39.95
C GLN A 348 108.73 45.56 -39.49
N VAL A 349 109.38 44.79 -38.62
CA VAL A 349 110.81 44.96 -38.28
C VAL A 349 111.69 44.70 -39.50
N GLN A 350 111.49 43.59 -40.22
CA GLN A 350 112.25 43.30 -41.45
C GLN A 350 112.06 44.38 -42.53
N LEU A 351 110.85 44.93 -42.67
CA LEU A 351 110.58 46.03 -43.57
C LEU A 351 111.34 47.29 -43.15
N ALA A 352 111.38 47.61 -41.86
CA ALA A 352 112.16 48.74 -41.34
C ALA A 352 113.67 48.54 -41.57
N ASP A 353 114.19 47.34 -41.34
CA ASP A 353 115.59 46.99 -41.58
C ASP A 353 115.96 47.10 -43.07
N THR A 354 115.12 46.55 -43.96
CA THR A 354 115.33 46.66 -45.42
C THR A 354 115.21 48.09 -45.93
N GLN A 355 114.32 48.91 -45.36
CA GLN A 355 114.25 50.34 -45.65
C GLN A 355 115.52 51.07 -45.17
N SER A 356 116.06 50.70 -44.02
CA SER A 356 117.34 51.23 -43.51
C SER A 356 118.51 50.86 -44.43
N GLU A 357 118.60 49.59 -44.86
CA GLU A 357 119.60 49.14 -45.84
C GLU A 357 119.44 49.80 -47.22
N LEU A 358 118.21 50.03 -47.66
CA LEU A 358 117.91 50.79 -48.88
C LEU A 358 118.40 52.24 -48.76
N ALA A 359 118.18 52.89 -47.62
CA ALA A 359 118.67 54.24 -47.37
C ALA A 359 120.21 54.29 -47.40
N LYS A 360 120.88 53.31 -46.76
CA LYS A 360 122.35 53.19 -46.81
C LYS A 360 122.85 52.99 -48.25
N THR A 361 122.22 52.11 -49.03
CA THR A 361 122.62 51.89 -50.43
C THR A 361 122.35 53.10 -51.33
N GLN A 362 121.26 53.84 -51.10
CA GLN A 362 121.03 55.13 -51.76
C GLN A 362 122.10 56.17 -51.42
N GLU A 363 122.56 56.21 -50.16
CA GLU A 363 123.67 57.07 -49.72
C GLU A 363 124.99 56.71 -50.42
N VAL A 364 125.29 55.40 -50.53
CA VAL A 364 126.46 54.89 -51.28
C VAL A 364 126.36 55.22 -52.77
N LEU A 365 125.16 55.12 -53.36
CA LEU A 365 124.88 55.50 -54.75
C LEU A 365 125.11 57.00 -54.99
N LYS A 366 124.70 57.87 -54.06
CA LYS A 366 125.02 59.31 -54.13
C LYS A 366 126.53 59.54 -54.11
N LYS A 367 127.26 58.84 -53.23
CA LYS A 367 128.72 58.96 -53.12
C LYS A 367 129.43 58.51 -54.39
N THR A 368 129.08 57.34 -54.91
CA THR A 368 129.64 56.83 -56.18
C THR A 368 129.31 57.71 -57.38
N ARG A 369 128.13 58.35 -57.40
CA ARG A 369 127.77 59.33 -58.43
C ARG A 369 128.67 60.57 -58.36
N LEU A 370 128.98 61.07 -57.17
CA LEU A 370 129.93 62.16 -56.97
C LEU A 370 131.35 61.78 -57.42
N ASP A 371 131.80 60.57 -57.11
CA ASP A 371 133.11 60.05 -57.54
C ASP A 371 133.18 59.93 -59.08
N LEU A 372 132.11 59.49 -59.73
CA LEU A 372 132.00 59.41 -61.19
C LEU A 372 132.06 60.82 -61.84
N GLU A 373 131.41 61.80 -61.24
CA GLU A 373 131.47 63.20 -61.68
C GLU A 373 132.89 63.79 -61.55
N GLY A 374 133.62 63.39 -60.51
CA GLY A 374 135.04 63.70 -60.34
C GLY A 374 135.91 63.08 -61.42
N ALA A 375 135.71 61.79 -61.74
CA ALA A 375 136.45 61.08 -62.77
C ALA A 375 136.22 61.67 -64.18
N ASN A 376 134.98 62.05 -64.50
CA ASN A 376 134.65 62.68 -65.78
C ASN A 376 135.35 64.03 -66.00
N LYS A 377 135.57 64.81 -64.93
CA LYS A 377 136.35 66.06 -65.02
C LYS A 377 137.82 65.81 -65.36
N LEU A 378 138.41 64.74 -64.82
CA LEU A 378 139.80 64.36 -65.11
C LEU A 378 139.99 63.87 -66.55
N LEU A 379 139.02 63.12 -67.08
CA LEU A 379 139.04 62.61 -68.44
C LEU A 379 139.05 63.74 -69.48
N LYS A 380 138.25 64.79 -69.23
CA LYS A 380 138.18 65.98 -70.09
C LYS A 380 139.50 66.76 -70.17
N ILE A 381 140.34 66.70 -69.13
CA ILE A 381 141.67 67.33 -69.10
C ILE A 381 142.69 66.51 -69.90
N ALA A 382 142.57 65.18 -69.91
CA ALA A 382 143.45 64.30 -70.66
C ALA A 382 143.24 64.41 -72.18
N GLU A 383 141.99 64.54 -72.63
CA GLU A 383 141.64 64.70 -74.05
C GLU A 383 142.22 66.00 -74.66
N SER A 384 142.27 67.10 -73.90
CA SER A 384 142.85 68.36 -74.39
C SER A 384 144.36 68.27 -74.63
N LYS A 385 145.09 67.46 -73.83
CA LYS A 385 146.54 67.26 -73.98
C LYS A 385 146.91 66.36 -75.16
N LEU A 386 146.01 65.46 -75.57
CA LEU A 386 146.24 64.56 -76.70
C LEU A 386 146.19 65.32 -78.05
N GLY A 387 145.24 66.25 -78.19
CA GLY A 387 145.06 67.04 -79.42
C GLY A 387 146.22 68.00 -79.76
N GLU A 388 147.05 68.40 -78.78
CA GLU A 388 148.27 69.19 -79.04
C GLU A 388 149.39 68.33 -79.64
N LYS A 389 149.56 67.10 -79.17
CA LYS A 389 150.63 66.20 -79.63
C LYS A 389 150.45 65.69 -81.06
N ASP A 390 149.20 65.51 -81.51
CA ASP A 390 148.91 65.09 -82.89
C ASP A 390 149.29 66.15 -83.94
N LYS A 391 149.23 67.44 -83.59
CA LYS A 391 149.64 68.53 -84.50
C LYS A 391 151.15 68.59 -84.69
N ASP A 392 151.93 68.24 -83.68
CA ASP A 392 153.40 68.23 -83.75
C ASP A 392 153.93 67.06 -84.58
N LEU A 393 153.28 65.88 -84.49
CA LEU A 393 153.61 64.70 -85.29
C LEU A 393 153.40 64.91 -86.80
N ALA A 394 152.35 65.66 -87.18
CA ALA A 394 152.06 65.95 -88.58
C ALA A 394 153.12 66.85 -89.25
N LYS A 395 153.76 67.76 -88.48
CA LYS A 395 154.85 68.62 -88.99
C LYS A 395 156.13 67.84 -89.23
N PHE A 396 156.49 66.91 -88.33
CA PHE A 396 157.70 66.10 -88.47
C PHE A 396 157.67 65.19 -89.70
N ARG A 397 156.51 64.61 -90.03
CA ARG A 397 156.35 63.74 -91.22
C ARG A 397 156.57 64.47 -92.54
N LYS A 398 156.22 65.75 -92.62
CA LYS A 398 156.34 66.52 -93.85
C LYS A 398 157.79 66.89 -94.18
N LEU A 399 158.60 67.14 -93.15
CA LEU A 399 160.01 67.49 -93.31
C LEU A 399 160.86 66.31 -93.79
N TRP A 400 160.51 65.10 -93.35
CA TRP A 400 161.27 63.88 -93.68
C TRP A 400 161.10 63.48 -95.16
N LEU A 401 159.92 63.67 -95.75
CA LEU A 401 159.67 63.36 -97.16
C LEU A 401 160.44 64.27 -98.13
N ASP A 402 160.62 65.55 -97.81
CA ASP A 402 161.30 66.51 -98.69
C ASP A 402 162.82 66.26 -98.81
N ASP A 403 163.44 65.65 -97.80
CA ASP A 403 164.88 65.33 -97.80
C ASP A 403 165.19 64.02 -98.56
N GLU A 404 164.27 63.06 -98.58
CA GLU A 404 164.42 61.78 -99.29
C GLU A 404 164.41 61.99 -100.81
N GLU A 405 163.56 62.89 -101.31
CA GLU A 405 163.44 63.21 -102.75
C GLU A 405 164.68 63.94 -103.33
N LYS A 406 165.46 64.62 -102.48
CA LYS A 406 166.73 65.26 -102.90
C LYS A 406 167.87 64.27 -103.08
N ILE A 407 167.87 63.17 -102.32
CA ILE A 407 168.91 62.14 -102.36
C ILE A 407 168.81 61.32 -103.66
N ASP A 408 167.59 61.06 -104.13
CA ASP A 408 167.37 60.27 -105.35
C ASP A 408 167.74 61.04 -106.63
N LYS A 409 167.49 62.36 -106.69
CA LYS A 409 167.84 63.21 -107.86
C LYS A 409 169.35 63.37 -108.10
N LEU A 410 170.20 63.13 -107.10
CA LEU A 410 171.66 63.20 -107.25
C LEU A 410 172.27 61.88 -107.76
N LYS A 411 171.62 60.74 -107.50
CA LYS A 411 172.10 59.43 -107.94
C LYS A 411 171.82 59.17 -109.43
N GLU A 412 170.74 59.72 -109.97
CA GLU A 412 170.40 59.57 -111.40
C GLU A 412 171.31 60.37 -112.35
N ARG A 413 171.96 61.46 -111.90
CA ARG A 413 172.91 62.22 -112.74
C ARG A 413 174.26 61.54 -112.96
N LEU A 414 174.56 60.44 -112.25
CA LEU A 414 175.87 59.79 -112.29
C LEU A 414 176.00 58.69 -113.37
N ILE A 415 174.91 58.30 -114.06
CA ILE A 415 174.90 57.04 -114.83
C ILE A 415 174.77 57.19 -116.35
N GLU A 416 174.44 58.37 -116.92
CA GLU A 416 173.90 58.39 -118.30
C GLU A 416 174.68 59.05 -119.45
N ASN A 417 175.88 59.63 -119.33
CA ASN A 417 176.60 60.07 -120.56
C ASN A 417 178.13 59.98 -120.54
N ASP A 418 178.62 59.35 -121.61
CA ASP A 418 179.92 58.78 -121.90
C ASP A 418 180.66 59.69 -122.91
N ILE A 419 181.79 60.33 -122.55
CA ILE A 419 182.70 61.03 -123.47
C ILE A 419 184.17 60.88 -123.00
N LYS A 420 185.03 60.37 -123.89
CA LYS A 420 186.51 60.36 -123.79
C LYS A 420 187.10 61.69 -124.29
N PHE A 421 188.13 62.22 -123.65
CA PHE A 421 189.45 62.54 -124.26
C PHE A 421 190.41 63.19 -123.24
N ASP A 422 191.68 63.00 -123.56
CA ASP A 422 192.92 63.44 -122.94
C ASP A 422 193.05 64.95 -122.61
N ASP A 423 194.08 65.20 -121.80
CA ASP A 423 194.89 66.41 -121.62
C ASP A 423 194.63 67.35 -120.42
N ILE A 424 195.76 67.57 -119.72
CA ILE A 424 196.23 68.81 -119.06
C ILE A 424 196.08 68.93 -117.53
N GLU A 425 197.27 69.04 -116.93
CA GLU A 425 197.72 69.86 -115.77
C GLU A 425 196.87 69.99 -114.51
#